data_AF-A0AAV5TW18-F1
#
_entry.id   AF-A0AAV5TW18-F1
#
_cell.length_a   1.000
_cell.length_b   1.000
_cell.length_c   1.000
_cell.angle_alpha   90.00
_cell.angle_beta   90.00
_cell.angle_gamma   90.00
#
_symmetry.space_group_name_H-M   'P 1'
#
loop_
_entity.id
_entity.type
_entity.pdbx_description
1 polymer ?
#
loop_
_entity_poly.entity_id
_entity_poly.type
_entity_poly.pdbx_seq_one_letter_code
_entity_poly.pdbx_strand_id
1 'polypeptide(L)'
;VQRREFKQDPNWTPPAPSTRNLPSSEYLVVSRESLLALLRQCTNCPKGENHLSFRMEGMAVTCTGECNSCPYKFTWGNSKVLNTSKCSNMERLPKIDVDITYGAVITSIGGTVGISPLSNNTFHRIKKLYVSPAVAQTFWKMQGKVIDALRERIEKGGKLHIAGDGSFDSRGYSGKWCRYFFLDAENNNEVLHYVIKHQSDTASSGTMEAAALEQGLRELSLMIGGIEGIASLVTDRHPGH
;
A
#
# COMPACT_ATOMS: atom_id res chain seq x y z
N VAL A 1 -5.13 -43.73 -6.85
CA VAL A 1 -6.28 -43.11 -6.16
C VAL A 1 -6.75 -41.93 -6.99
N GLN A 2 -7.80 -42.11 -7.77
CA GLN A 2 -8.35 -41.08 -8.67
C GLN A 2 -9.03 -39.98 -7.86
N ARG A 3 -8.65 -38.73 -8.13
CA ARG A 3 -9.22 -37.52 -7.55
C ARG A 3 -10.59 -37.31 -8.20
N ARG A 4 -11.68 -37.61 -7.49
CA ARG A 4 -13.03 -37.26 -7.95
C ARG A 4 -13.17 -35.74 -7.93
N GLU A 5 -13.16 -35.14 -9.11
CA GLU A 5 -13.59 -33.75 -9.29
C GLU A 5 -15.07 -33.67 -8.94
N PHE A 6 -15.40 -32.83 -7.97
CA PHE A 6 -16.79 -32.47 -7.68
C PHE A 6 -17.34 -31.74 -8.90
N LYS A 7 -18.23 -32.38 -9.65
CA LYS A 7 -19.02 -31.71 -10.68
C LYS A 7 -19.89 -30.67 -9.98
N GLN A 8 -19.61 -29.39 -10.21
CA GLN A 8 -20.48 -28.30 -9.80
C GLN A 8 -21.82 -28.48 -10.52
N ASP A 9 -22.91 -28.54 -9.76
CA ASP A 9 -24.27 -28.55 -10.30
C ASP A 9 -24.56 -27.14 -10.86
N PRO A 10 -24.79 -26.99 -12.18
CA PRO A 10 -25.01 -25.68 -12.80
C PRO A 10 -26.30 -25.01 -12.34
N ASN A 11 -27.20 -25.72 -11.65
CA ASN A 11 -28.44 -25.18 -11.10
C ASN A 11 -28.40 -24.97 -9.58
N TRP A 12 -27.25 -25.18 -8.93
CA TRP A 12 -27.13 -24.87 -7.51
C TRP A 12 -27.07 -23.35 -7.31
N THR A 13 -28.20 -22.79 -6.89
CA THR A 13 -28.25 -21.44 -6.33
C THR A 13 -28.08 -21.56 -4.82
N PRO A 14 -27.14 -20.81 -4.20
CA PRO A 14 -27.06 -20.76 -2.75
C PRO A 14 -28.41 -20.25 -2.22
N PRO A 15 -28.91 -20.78 -1.10
CA PRO A 15 -30.13 -20.26 -0.48
C PRO A 15 -29.98 -18.76 -0.25
N ALA A 16 -31.04 -17.99 -0.53
CA ALA A 16 -31.03 -16.55 -0.35
C ALA A 16 -30.56 -16.21 1.08
N PRO A 17 -29.64 -15.25 1.25
CA PRO A 17 -29.12 -14.90 2.56
C PRO A 17 -30.30 -14.48 3.45
N SER A 18 -30.55 -15.26 4.51
CA SER A 18 -31.66 -15.05 5.46
C SER A 18 -31.41 -13.87 6.43
N THR A 19 -30.33 -13.12 6.22
CA THR A 19 -29.82 -12.10 7.12
C THR A 19 -30.43 -10.74 6.80
N ARG A 20 -31.31 -10.26 7.69
CA ARG A 20 -31.76 -8.86 7.69
C ARG A 20 -30.63 -7.99 8.26
N ASN A 21 -30.46 -6.78 7.72
CA ASN A 21 -29.49 -5.77 8.18
C ASN A 21 -28.01 -6.22 8.11
N LEU A 22 -27.58 -6.70 6.94
CA LEU A 22 -26.15 -6.92 6.71
C LEU A 22 -25.41 -5.57 6.79
N PRO A 23 -24.30 -5.47 7.55
CA PRO A 23 -23.49 -4.26 7.54
C PRO A 23 -23.01 -3.97 6.11
N SER A 24 -22.98 -2.69 5.74
CA SER A 24 -22.47 -2.25 4.43
C SER A 24 -20.95 -2.37 4.30
N SER A 25 -20.25 -2.65 5.41
CA SER A 25 -18.80 -2.85 5.43
C SER A 25 -18.43 -4.24 4.94
N GLU A 26 -17.46 -4.32 4.02
CA GLU A 26 -16.90 -5.59 3.54
C GLU A 26 -16.07 -6.30 4.64
N TYR A 27 -15.58 -5.55 5.64
CA TYR A 27 -14.76 -6.07 6.73
C TYR A 27 -15.31 -5.69 8.11
N LEU A 28 -15.17 -6.60 9.08
CA LEU A 28 -15.56 -6.39 10.48
C LEU A 28 -14.35 -6.61 11.39
N VAL A 29 -14.09 -5.65 12.26
CA VAL A 29 -13.07 -5.76 13.31
C VAL A 29 -13.73 -6.39 14.54
N VAL A 30 -13.18 -7.52 15.00
CA VAL A 30 -13.73 -8.28 16.13
C VAL A 30 -12.63 -8.48 17.17
N SER A 31 -12.94 -8.25 18.45
CA SER A 31 -12.00 -8.53 19.55
C SER A 31 -11.73 -10.03 19.67
N ARG A 32 -10.54 -10.37 20.20
CA ARG A 32 -10.14 -11.77 20.41
C ARG A 32 -11.16 -12.50 21.27
N GLU A 33 -11.62 -11.88 22.35
CA GLU A 33 -12.53 -12.48 23.34
C GLU A 33 -13.89 -12.80 22.71
N SER A 34 -14.44 -11.87 21.92
CA SER A 34 -15.71 -12.07 21.20
C SER A 34 -15.61 -13.19 20.18
N LEU A 35 -14.50 -13.27 19.44
CA LEU A 35 -14.26 -14.36 18.50
C LEU A 35 -14.11 -15.71 19.20
N LEU A 36 -13.36 -15.76 20.31
CA LEU A 36 -13.19 -16.98 21.10
C LEU A 36 -14.50 -17.46 21.72
N ALA A 37 -15.34 -16.55 22.20
CA ALA A 37 -16.65 -16.88 22.74
C ALA A 37 -17.54 -17.57 21.68
N LEU A 38 -17.49 -17.11 20.43
CA LEU A 38 -18.19 -17.73 19.31
C LEU A 38 -17.62 -19.11 18.97
N LEU A 39 -16.29 -19.23 18.84
CA LEU A 39 -15.65 -20.47 18.37
C LEU A 39 -15.65 -21.59 19.42
N ARG A 40 -15.70 -21.26 20.72
CA ARG A 40 -15.74 -22.27 21.80
C ARG A 40 -17.07 -23.03 21.85
N GLN A 41 -18.16 -22.45 21.37
CA GLN A 41 -19.47 -23.11 21.39
C GLN A 41 -19.60 -24.08 20.22
N CYS A 42 -19.98 -25.33 20.49
CA CYS A 42 -20.25 -26.29 19.43
C CYS A 42 -21.54 -25.91 18.69
N THR A 43 -21.46 -25.76 17.36
CA THR A 43 -22.61 -25.46 16.51
C THR A 43 -23.53 -26.66 16.28
N ASN A 44 -23.03 -27.88 16.55
CA ASN A 44 -23.76 -29.12 16.32
C ASN A 44 -24.45 -29.67 17.57
N CYS A 45 -23.96 -29.34 18.78
CA CYS A 45 -24.56 -29.82 20.02
C CYS A 45 -24.58 -28.74 21.11
N PRO A 46 -25.69 -28.59 21.85
CA PRO A 46 -25.89 -27.46 22.77
C PRO A 46 -25.05 -27.52 24.05
N LYS A 47 -24.48 -28.69 24.39
CA LYS A 47 -23.68 -28.91 25.61
C LYS A 47 -22.18 -29.06 25.35
N GLY A 48 -21.78 -29.05 24.08
CA GLY A 48 -20.39 -29.30 23.69
C GLY A 48 -19.55 -28.03 23.68
N GLU A 49 -18.35 -28.13 24.24
CA GLU A 49 -17.33 -27.10 24.12
C GLU A 49 -16.23 -27.57 23.17
N ASN A 50 -15.82 -26.68 22.26
CA ASN A 50 -14.78 -26.96 21.29
C ASN A 50 -13.41 -26.68 21.92
N HIS A 51 -12.52 -27.67 21.87
CA HIS A 51 -11.11 -27.47 22.14
C HIS A 51 -10.45 -26.87 20.89
N LEU A 52 -9.92 -25.64 21.02
CA LEU A 52 -9.45 -24.84 19.89
C LEU A 52 -7.92 -24.86 19.77
N SER A 53 -7.44 -25.03 18.56
CA SER A 53 -6.03 -24.82 18.18
C SER A 53 -5.94 -23.72 17.12
N PHE A 54 -4.98 -22.81 17.28
CA PHE A 54 -4.79 -21.65 16.41
C PHE A 54 -3.46 -21.71 15.69
N ARG A 55 -3.49 -21.36 14.40
CA ARG A 55 -2.30 -21.12 13.58
C ARG A 55 -2.40 -19.73 12.98
N MET A 56 -1.33 -18.95 13.09
CA MET A 56 -1.22 -17.63 12.48
C MET A 56 -0.15 -17.64 11.40
N GLU A 57 -0.50 -17.10 10.22
CA GLU A 57 0.43 -16.86 9.11
C GLU A 57 0.30 -15.41 8.65
N GLY A 58 1.15 -14.54 9.21
CA GLY A 58 0.97 -13.09 9.06
C GLY A 58 -0.32 -12.63 9.74
N MET A 59 -1.24 -12.04 8.97
CA MET A 59 -2.57 -11.63 9.45
C MET A 59 -3.67 -12.67 9.23
N ALA A 60 -3.35 -13.79 8.54
CA ALA A 60 -4.27 -14.90 8.39
C ALA A 60 -4.26 -15.75 9.68
N VAL A 61 -5.45 -15.94 10.26
CA VAL A 61 -5.69 -16.77 11.44
C VAL A 61 -6.54 -17.95 11.01
N THR A 62 -6.03 -19.15 11.24
CA THR A 62 -6.77 -20.40 11.07
C THR A 62 -7.00 -21.01 12.45
N CYS A 63 -8.24 -21.37 12.76
CA CYS A 63 -8.62 -22.08 13.96
C CYS A 63 -9.17 -23.46 13.57
N THR A 64 -8.65 -24.50 14.20
CA THR A 64 -9.22 -25.85 14.13
C THR A 64 -9.80 -26.19 15.49
N GLY A 65 -11.03 -26.71 15.51
CA GLY A 65 -11.68 -27.10 16.76
C GLY A 65 -12.26 -28.50 16.70
N GLU A 66 -12.20 -29.19 17.84
CA GLU A 66 -12.84 -30.49 18.04
C GLU A 66 -13.73 -30.41 19.28
N CYS A 67 -14.98 -30.89 19.16
CA CYS A 67 -15.91 -30.87 20.28
C CYS A 67 -15.59 -31.98 21.29
N ASN A 68 -15.68 -31.66 22.58
CA ASN A 68 -15.48 -32.64 23.66
C ASN A 68 -16.62 -33.66 23.80
N SER A 69 -17.81 -33.35 23.28
CA SER A 69 -19.05 -34.12 23.53
C SER A 69 -19.58 -34.83 22.29
N CYS A 70 -19.10 -34.48 21.09
CA CYS A 70 -19.53 -35.11 19.85
C CYS A 70 -18.36 -35.18 18.85
N PRO A 71 -18.42 -36.04 17.81
CA PRO A 71 -17.31 -36.20 16.86
C PRO A 71 -17.15 -35.02 15.87
N TYR A 72 -17.78 -33.87 16.15
CA TYR A 72 -17.73 -32.71 15.28
C TYR A 72 -16.34 -32.07 15.30
N LYS A 73 -15.80 -31.84 14.10
CA LYS A 73 -14.55 -31.12 13.87
C LYS A 73 -14.81 -30.01 12.86
N PHE A 74 -14.17 -28.86 13.06
CA PHE A 74 -14.27 -27.75 12.13
C PHE A 74 -12.93 -27.05 11.93
N THR A 75 -12.85 -26.36 10.80
CA THR A 75 -11.76 -25.43 10.49
C THR A 75 -12.37 -24.10 10.11
N TRP A 76 -12.00 -23.05 10.81
CA TRP A 76 -12.39 -21.67 10.56
C TRP A 76 -11.16 -20.85 10.17
N GLY A 77 -11.32 -19.88 9.28
CA GLY A 77 -10.26 -18.94 8.95
C GLY A 77 -10.82 -17.55 8.65
N ASN A 78 -10.11 -16.49 9.07
CA ASN A 78 -10.53 -15.10 8.84
C ASN A 78 -10.32 -14.65 7.38
N SER A 79 -9.38 -15.27 6.67
CA SER A 79 -9.07 -14.96 5.29
C SER A 79 -8.66 -16.22 4.54
N LYS A 80 -8.81 -16.20 3.22
CA LYS A 80 -8.25 -17.26 2.36
C LYS A 80 -6.75 -17.04 2.25
N VAL A 81 -5.96 -18.07 2.55
CA VAL A 81 -4.51 -18.03 2.29
C VAL A 81 -4.29 -17.86 0.79
N LEU A 82 -3.70 -16.74 0.39
CA LEU A 82 -3.39 -16.47 -1.00
C LEU A 82 -2.15 -17.27 -1.40
N ASN A 83 -2.32 -18.28 -2.25
CA ASN A 83 -1.21 -19.04 -2.80
C ASN A 83 -0.34 -18.14 -3.69
N THR A 84 0.88 -17.87 -3.24
CA THR A 84 1.86 -16.99 -3.92
C THR A 84 2.52 -17.63 -5.16
N SER A 85 2.00 -18.74 -5.67
CA SER A 85 2.66 -19.58 -6.66
C SER A 85 2.32 -19.31 -8.13
N LYS A 86 1.47 -18.31 -8.45
CA LYS A 86 1.18 -17.95 -9.86
C LYS A 86 1.13 -16.44 -10.09
N CYS A 87 2.02 -15.93 -10.93
CA CYS A 87 2.22 -14.53 -11.32
C CYS A 87 1.22 -14.01 -12.38
N SER A 88 -0.09 -14.09 -12.15
CA SER A 88 -1.07 -13.41 -13.01
C SER A 88 -1.80 -12.33 -12.19
N ASN A 89 -1.22 -11.12 -12.20
CA ASN A 89 -1.40 -10.08 -11.18
C ASN A 89 -2.34 -8.92 -11.55
N MET A 90 -3.32 -9.07 -12.44
CA MET A 90 -4.24 -7.95 -12.76
C MET A 90 -5.57 -7.99 -11.99
N GLU A 91 -6.18 -9.16 -11.79
CA GLU A 91 -7.45 -9.26 -11.05
C GLU A 91 -7.30 -9.24 -9.51
N ARG A 92 -6.05 -9.28 -9.03
CA ARG A 92 -5.72 -9.49 -7.60
C ARG A 92 -5.48 -8.20 -6.82
N LEU A 93 -5.32 -7.07 -7.49
CA LEU A 93 -4.93 -5.80 -6.89
C LEU A 93 -6.04 -5.13 -6.04
N PRO A 94 -7.34 -5.14 -6.40
CA PRO A 94 -8.34 -4.36 -5.66
C PRO A 94 -8.64 -4.89 -4.24
N LYS A 95 -8.65 -6.21 -4.04
CA LYS A 95 -8.92 -6.82 -2.72
C LYS A 95 -7.74 -6.82 -1.76
N ILE A 96 -6.55 -6.72 -2.34
CA ILE A 96 -5.30 -6.66 -1.61
C ILE A 96 -5.10 -5.24 -0.98
N ASP A 97 -5.81 -4.24 -1.50
CA ASP A 97 -5.58 -2.82 -1.23
C ASP A 97 -5.90 -2.41 0.22
N VAL A 98 -6.92 -2.99 0.85
CA VAL A 98 -7.31 -2.65 2.23
C VAL A 98 -6.51 -3.46 3.26
N ASP A 99 -6.34 -4.76 3.03
CA ASP A 99 -5.62 -5.65 3.95
C ASP A 99 -4.12 -5.27 4.02
N ILE A 100 -3.49 -4.91 2.90
CA ILE A 100 -2.11 -4.43 2.91
C ILE A 100 -2.00 -3.05 3.54
N THR A 101 -2.89 -2.11 3.20
CA THR A 101 -2.79 -0.74 3.72
C THR A 101 -3.03 -0.72 5.22
N TYR A 102 -4.02 -1.48 5.71
CA TYR A 102 -4.26 -1.71 7.13
C TYR A 102 -3.06 -2.38 7.80
N GLY A 103 -2.53 -3.46 7.20
CA GLY A 103 -1.34 -4.14 7.72
C GLY A 103 -0.10 -3.26 7.76
N ALA A 104 0.13 -2.42 6.75
CA ALA A 104 1.30 -1.54 6.67
C ALA A 104 1.21 -0.37 7.65
N VAL A 105 0.03 0.23 7.82
CA VAL A 105 -0.23 1.30 8.79
C VAL A 105 -0.15 0.75 10.22
N ILE A 106 -0.68 -0.44 10.49
CA ILE A 106 -0.64 -1.02 11.84
C ILE A 106 0.73 -1.58 12.20
N THR A 107 1.47 -2.12 11.23
CA THR A 107 2.84 -2.57 11.48
C THR A 107 3.79 -1.38 11.67
N SER A 108 3.53 -0.21 11.04
CA SER A 108 4.32 1.01 11.29
C SER A 108 3.99 1.67 12.64
N ILE A 109 2.76 1.50 13.16
CA ILE A 109 2.35 1.83 14.54
C ILE A 109 2.77 0.71 15.53
N GLY A 110 3.65 -0.19 15.08
CA GLY A 110 4.06 -1.44 15.71
C GLY A 110 4.28 -1.34 17.22
N GLY A 111 3.44 -2.07 17.95
CA GLY A 111 3.54 -2.27 19.41
C GLY A 111 2.27 -1.90 20.17
N THR A 112 1.53 -0.89 19.71
CA THR A 112 0.48 -0.27 20.54
C THR A 112 -0.89 -0.95 20.48
N VAL A 113 -1.18 -1.70 19.40
CA VAL A 113 -2.54 -2.21 19.12
C VAL A 113 -2.67 -3.74 19.35
N GLY A 114 -1.62 -4.43 19.80
CA GLY A 114 -1.71 -5.86 20.15
C GLY A 114 -1.98 -6.82 18.97
N ILE A 115 -1.76 -6.36 17.73
CA ILE A 115 -1.94 -7.15 16.50
C ILE A 115 -0.63 -7.86 16.13
N SER A 116 -0.70 -9.13 15.71
CA SER A 116 0.49 -9.89 15.29
C SER A 116 1.13 -9.24 14.05
N PRO A 117 2.41 -8.84 14.10
CA PRO A 117 3.06 -8.17 12.99
C PRO A 117 3.34 -9.14 11.82
N LEU A 118 3.40 -8.58 10.60
CA LEU A 118 3.99 -9.29 9.46
C LEU A 118 5.48 -9.48 9.69
N SER A 119 6.05 -10.60 9.22
CA SER A 119 7.52 -10.74 9.18
C SER A 119 8.14 -9.68 8.27
N ASN A 120 9.35 -9.21 8.59
CA ASN A 120 10.07 -8.24 7.75
C ASN A 120 10.16 -8.69 6.28
N ASN A 121 10.46 -9.97 6.05
CA ASN A 121 10.56 -10.52 4.69
C ASN A 121 9.22 -10.44 3.94
N THR A 122 8.11 -10.79 4.60
CA THR A 122 6.78 -10.70 4.02
C THR A 122 6.40 -9.24 3.75
N PHE A 123 6.65 -8.34 4.70
CA PHE A 123 6.40 -6.91 4.57
C PHE A 123 7.15 -6.29 3.39
N HIS A 124 8.47 -6.50 3.29
CA HIS A 124 9.28 -5.98 2.19
C HIS A 124 8.89 -6.57 0.84
N ARG A 125 8.57 -7.87 0.79
CA ARG A 125 8.10 -8.52 -0.45
C ARG A 125 6.78 -7.91 -0.91
N ILE A 126 5.83 -7.73 0.00
CA ILE A 126 4.53 -7.11 -0.30
C ILE A 126 4.72 -5.67 -0.77
N LYS A 127 5.52 -4.87 -0.05
CA LYS A 127 5.82 -3.49 -0.42
C LYS A 127 6.40 -3.41 -1.84
N LYS A 128 7.38 -4.27 -2.15
CA LYS A 128 8.06 -4.30 -3.45
C LYS A 128 7.14 -4.73 -4.60
N LEU A 129 6.32 -5.75 -4.40
CA LEU A 129 5.53 -6.37 -5.47
C LEU A 129 4.19 -5.66 -5.73
N TYR A 130 3.59 -5.03 -4.73
CA TYR A 130 2.23 -4.50 -4.81
C TYR A 130 2.14 -3.01 -4.48
N VAL A 131 2.66 -2.60 -3.31
CA VAL A 131 2.50 -1.21 -2.84
C VAL A 131 3.28 -0.22 -3.71
N SER A 132 4.58 -0.46 -3.90
CA SER A 132 5.43 0.44 -4.69
C SER A 132 4.92 0.61 -6.12
N PRO A 133 4.53 -0.46 -6.86
CA PRO A 133 3.93 -0.31 -8.18
C PRO A 133 2.59 0.43 -8.18
N ALA A 134 1.70 0.15 -7.22
CA ALA A 134 0.39 0.81 -7.15
C ALA A 134 0.51 2.31 -6.85
N VAL A 135 1.38 2.66 -5.89
CA VAL A 135 1.71 4.06 -5.56
C VAL A 135 2.33 4.75 -6.77
N ALA A 136 3.30 4.12 -7.43
CA ALA A 136 3.94 4.69 -8.62
C ALA A 136 2.91 4.92 -9.74
N GLN A 137 2.07 3.92 -10.06
CA GLN A 137 1.05 4.05 -11.09
C GLN A 137 0.08 5.20 -10.79
N THR A 138 -0.37 5.30 -9.53
CA THR A 138 -1.30 6.35 -9.10
C THR A 138 -0.63 7.72 -9.15
N PHE A 139 0.61 7.81 -8.67
CA PHE A 139 1.40 9.03 -8.73
C PHE A 139 1.58 9.51 -10.17
N TRP A 140 2.11 8.69 -11.08
CA TRP A 140 2.34 9.08 -12.47
C TRP A 140 1.05 9.46 -13.20
N LYS A 141 -0.06 8.78 -12.88
CA LYS A 141 -1.39 9.14 -13.41
C LYS A 141 -1.85 10.51 -12.93
N MET A 142 -1.66 10.83 -11.65
CA MET A 142 -2.04 12.13 -11.10
C MET A 142 -1.12 13.24 -11.61
N GLN A 143 0.19 13.00 -11.62
CA GLN A 143 1.17 13.93 -12.15
C GLN A 143 0.91 14.23 -13.62
N GLY A 144 0.59 13.23 -14.44
CA GLY A 144 0.25 13.46 -15.86
C GLY A 144 -0.85 14.50 -16.03
N LYS A 145 -1.90 14.43 -15.20
CA LYS A 145 -2.99 15.44 -15.21
C LYS A 145 -2.51 16.84 -14.83
N VAL A 146 -1.63 16.94 -13.82
CA VAL A 146 -1.03 18.21 -13.40
C VAL A 146 -0.18 18.79 -14.53
N ILE A 147 0.65 17.97 -15.17
CA ILE A 147 1.49 18.38 -16.30
C ILE A 147 0.65 18.79 -17.52
N ASP A 148 -0.44 18.09 -17.83
CA ASP A 148 -1.32 18.46 -18.95
C ASP A 148 -2.03 19.79 -18.68
N ALA A 149 -2.55 20.02 -17.47
CA ALA A 149 -3.11 21.31 -17.07
C ALA A 149 -2.07 22.43 -17.11
N LEU A 150 -0.83 22.13 -16.73
CA LEU A 150 0.29 23.07 -16.78
C LEU A 150 0.65 23.45 -18.22
N ARG A 151 0.68 22.50 -19.15
CA ARG A 151 0.90 22.76 -20.58
C ARG A 151 -0.19 23.69 -21.13
N GLU A 152 -1.46 23.40 -20.86
CA GLU A 152 -2.57 24.24 -21.30
C GLU A 152 -2.45 25.68 -20.75
N ARG A 153 -2.02 25.83 -19.49
CA ARG A 153 -1.76 27.15 -18.89
C ARG A 153 -0.65 27.89 -19.64
N ILE A 154 0.45 27.21 -19.97
CA ILE A 154 1.59 27.79 -20.68
C ILE A 154 1.20 28.20 -22.11
N GLU A 155 0.44 27.37 -22.82
CA GLU A 155 -0.07 27.69 -24.17
C GLU A 155 -0.96 28.95 -24.19
N LYS A 156 -1.69 29.21 -23.11
CA LYS A 156 -2.50 30.44 -22.93
C LYS A 156 -1.67 31.66 -22.52
N GLY A 157 -0.35 31.56 -22.49
CA GLY A 157 0.57 32.63 -22.10
C GLY A 157 0.81 32.74 -20.59
N GLY A 158 0.32 31.77 -19.81
CA GLY A 158 0.65 31.66 -18.40
C GLY A 158 2.11 31.28 -18.19
N LYS A 159 2.62 31.53 -16.98
CA LYS A 159 3.98 31.17 -16.59
C LYS A 159 3.98 30.27 -15.36
N LEU A 160 5.05 29.51 -15.20
CA LEU A 160 5.28 28.60 -14.11
C LEU A 160 6.35 29.17 -13.18
N HIS A 161 5.98 29.34 -11.91
CA HIS A 161 6.91 29.67 -10.84
C HIS A 161 7.16 28.40 -10.04
N ILE A 162 8.41 27.96 -10.01
CA ILE A 162 8.83 26.69 -9.39
C ILE A 162 9.41 26.99 -8.01
N ALA A 163 8.95 26.27 -6.99
CA ALA A 163 9.64 26.14 -5.72
C ALA A 163 10.27 24.75 -5.62
N GLY A 164 11.56 24.69 -5.27
CA GLY A 164 12.32 23.45 -5.16
C GLY A 164 12.95 23.29 -3.79
N ASP A 165 12.85 22.09 -3.20
CA ASP A 165 13.47 21.78 -1.90
C ASP A 165 13.93 20.31 -1.80
N GLY A 166 15.06 20.12 -1.12
CA GLY A 166 15.73 18.85 -0.89
C GLY A 166 15.48 18.28 0.52
N SER A 167 14.87 17.09 0.59
CA SER A 167 14.69 16.35 1.83
C SER A 167 15.66 15.17 1.94
N PHE A 168 16.56 15.23 2.91
CA PHE A 168 17.53 14.17 3.22
C PHE A 168 17.00 13.13 4.21
N ASP A 169 17.56 11.92 4.18
CA ASP A 169 17.23 10.84 5.11
C ASP A 169 17.90 10.98 6.49
N SER A 170 19.02 11.71 6.57
CA SER A 170 19.70 12.03 7.83
C SER A 170 20.25 13.46 7.82
N ARG A 171 20.54 13.99 9.01
CA ARG A 171 21.09 15.35 9.18
C ARG A 171 22.60 15.37 8.90
N GLY A 172 23.10 16.44 8.30
CA GLY A 172 24.53 16.66 8.06
C GLY A 172 25.09 15.89 6.87
N TYR A 173 26.41 15.77 6.79
CA TYR A 173 27.12 15.14 5.66
C TYR A 173 26.97 13.62 5.55
N SER A 174 26.14 12.97 6.38
CA SER A 174 25.90 11.52 6.37
C SER A 174 24.66 11.09 5.58
N GLY A 175 23.96 12.02 4.92
CA GLY A 175 22.80 11.72 4.07
C GLY A 175 23.16 10.72 2.98
N LYS A 176 22.40 9.62 2.89
CA LYS A 176 22.53 8.63 1.81
C LYS A 176 21.53 8.85 0.70
N TRP A 177 20.39 9.43 1.02
CA TRP A 177 19.32 9.67 0.06
C TRP A 177 18.89 11.13 0.13
N CYS A 178 18.79 11.76 -1.04
CA CYS A 178 18.19 13.07 -1.23
C CYS A 178 16.94 12.91 -2.08
N ARG A 179 15.81 13.45 -1.60
CA ARG A 179 14.55 13.53 -2.34
C ARG A 179 14.30 15.00 -2.63
N TYR A 180 14.37 15.38 -3.90
CA TYR A 180 14.15 16.74 -4.32
C TYR A 180 12.75 16.89 -4.91
N PHE A 181 11.98 17.85 -4.44
CA PHE A 181 10.61 18.10 -4.91
C PHE A 181 10.54 19.40 -5.69
N PHE A 182 9.74 19.40 -6.75
CA PHE A 182 9.38 20.57 -7.53
C PHE A 182 7.90 20.86 -7.34
N LEU A 183 7.59 22.07 -6.91
CA LEU A 183 6.23 22.53 -6.58
C LEU A 183 5.86 23.71 -7.46
N ASP A 184 4.57 23.84 -7.80
CA ASP A 184 4.01 25.07 -8.36
C ASP A 184 3.82 26.09 -7.22
N ALA A 185 4.64 27.13 -7.21
CA ALA A 185 4.67 28.13 -6.15
C ALA A 185 3.43 29.04 -6.11
N GLU A 186 2.64 29.10 -7.20
CA GLU A 186 1.47 29.97 -7.28
C GLU A 186 0.16 29.21 -7.04
N ASN A 187 0.07 27.99 -7.58
CA ASN A 187 -1.16 27.18 -7.49
C ASN A 187 -1.04 26.11 -6.40
N ASN A 188 -1.34 26.51 -5.17
CA ASN A 188 -1.63 25.59 -4.06
C ASN A 188 -0.49 24.61 -3.72
N ASN A 189 0.75 24.90 -4.12
CA ASN A 189 1.94 24.06 -3.91
C ASN A 189 1.77 22.63 -4.43
N GLU A 190 1.10 22.46 -5.57
CA GLU A 190 0.98 21.14 -6.19
C GLU A 190 2.35 20.57 -6.57
N VAL A 191 2.55 19.27 -6.30
CA VAL A 191 3.79 18.58 -6.64
C VAL A 191 3.84 18.33 -8.15
N LEU A 192 4.75 19.04 -8.82
CA LEU A 192 4.99 18.92 -10.25
C LEU A 192 5.83 17.68 -10.56
N HIS A 193 6.91 17.50 -9.80
CA HIS A 193 7.88 16.44 -10.05
C HIS A 193 8.74 16.17 -8.81
N TYR A 194 9.39 15.01 -8.77
CA TYR A 194 10.39 14.72 -7.76
C TYR A 194 11.51 13.84 -8.32
N VAL A 195 12.71 14.02 -7.78
CA VAL A 195 13.88 13.20 -8.10
C VAL A 195 14.45 12.61 -6.82
N ILE A 196 14.86 11.36 -6.88
CA ILE A 196 15.57 10.68 -5.79
C ILE A 196 17.01 10.42 -6.23
N LYS A 197 17.97 10.88 -5.45
CA LYS A 197 19.39 10.60 -5.62
C LYS A 197 19.92 9.79 -4.45
N HIS A 198 20.73 8.78 -4.74
CA HIS A 198 21.57 8.14 -3.74
C HIS A 198 22.96 8.78 -3.73
N GLN A 199 23.63 8.78 -2.58
CA GLN A 199 24.96 9.35 -2.44
C GLN A 199 25.95 8.73 -3.44
N SER A 200 25.83 7.43 -3.74
CA SER A 200 26.69 6.75 -4.74
C SER A 200 26.56 7.31 -6.15
N ASP A 201 25.45 7.96 -6.46
CA ASP A 201 25.18 8.54 -7.78
C ASP A 201 25.81 9.94 -7.90
N THR A 202 26.50 10.39 -6.86
CA THR A 202 27.09 11.73 -6.73
C THR A 202 28.44 11.66 -6.03
N ALA A 203 29.20 12.75 -6.05
CA ALA A 203 30.51 12.78 -5.40
C ALA A 203 30.39 12.79 -3.86
N SER A 204 29.35 13.43 -3.33
CA SER A 204 29.11 13.55 -1.88
C SER A 204 27.65 13.83 -1.55
N SER A 205 27.30 13.68 -0.28
CA SER A 205 25.96 14.01 0.23
C SER A 205 25.57 15.47 -0.02
N GLY A 206 26.54 16.41 0.04
CA GLY A 206 26.30 17.82 -0.22
C GLY A 206 26.02 18.16 -1.69
N THR A 207 26.41 17.28 -2.63
CA THR A 207 26.17 17.47 -4.08
C THR A 207 24.87 16.83 -4.57
N MET A 208 24.20 16.04 -3.73
CA MET A 208 22.99 15.32 -4.13
C MET A 208 21.85 16.26 -4.49
N GLU A 209 21.69 17.37 -3.76
CA GLU A 209 20.61 18.31 -3.99
C GLU A 209 20.76 19.02 -5.33
N ALA A 210 21.94 19.59 -5.61
CA ALA A 210 22.23 20.21 -6.89
C ALA A 210 22.05 19.24 -8.08
N ALA A 211 22.54 18.00 -7.93
CA ALA A 211 22.40 16.97 -8.96
C ALA A 211 20.93 16.53 -9.16
N ALA A 212 20.13 16.50 -8.10
CA ALA A 212 18.70 16.20 -8.17
C ALA A 212 17.91 17.36 -8.81
N LEU A 213 18.26 18.60 -8.47
CA LEU A 213 17.70 19.81 -9.06
C LEU A 213 17.96 19.85 -10.57
N GLU A 214 19.21 19.67 -11.00
CA GLU A 214 19.58 19.71 -12.42
C GLU A 214 18.85 18.62 -13.22
N GLN A 215 18.84 17.39 -12.72
CA GLN A 215 18.11 16.29 -13.35
C GLN A 215 16.61 16.60 -13.43
N GLY A 216 16.01 17.05 -12.33
CA GLY A 216 14.57 17.28 -12.28
C GLY A 216 14.11 18.46 -13.12
N LEU A 217 14.89 19.54 -13.23
CA LEU A 217 14.60 20.64 -14.17
C LEU A 217 14.65 20.18 -15.62
N ARG A 218 15.64 19.34 -15.96
CA ARG A 218 15.73 18.76 -17.30
C ARG A 218 14.52 17.87 -17.61
N GLU A 219 14.15 16.99 -16.69
CA GLU A 219 12.97 16.13 -16.88
C GLU A 219 11.68 16.95 -16.95
N LEU A 220 11.50 17.92 -16.05
CA LEU A 220 10.31 18.77 -16.02
C LEU A 220 10.19 19.64 -17.27
N SER A 221 11.27 20.25 -17.74
CA SER A 221 11.26 21.02 -18.99
C SER A 221 10.87 20.18 -20.20
N LEU A 222 11.33 18.92 -20.29
CA LEU A 222 10.88 17.98 -21.31
C LEU A 222 9.40 17.64 -21.15
N MET A 223 8.93 17.45 -19.91
CA MET A 223 7.52 17.18 -19.62
C MET A 223 6.62 18.36 -20.03
N ILE A 224 7.00 19.61 -19.81
CA ILE A 224 6.14 20.76 -20.12
C ILE A 224 6.32 21.31 -21.55
N GLY A 225 7.20 20.70 -22.36
CA GLY A 225 7.41 21.09 -23.76
C GLY A 225 8.46 22.18 -23.99
N GLY A 226 9.29 22.50 -22.98
CA GLY A 226 10.38 23.46 -23.08
C GLY A 226 10.60 24.26 -21.79
N ILE A 227 11.50 25.25 -21.86
CA ILE A 227 11.80 26.16 -20.75
C ILE A 227 11.03 27.48 -20.82
N GLU A 228 10.40 27.79 -21.95
CA GLU A 228 9.76 29.09 -22.20
C GLU A 228 8.61 29.40 -21.23
N GLY A 229 7.96 28.35 -20.73
CA GLY A 229 6.90 28.47 -19.72
C GLY A 229 7.40 28.69 -18.30
N ILE A 230 8.70 28.58 -18.01
CA ILE A 230 9.26 28.70 -16.65
C ILE A 230 9.65 30.16 -16.40
N ALA A 231 8.97 30.84 -15.47
CA ALA A 231 9.27 32.23 -15.10
C ALA A 231 10.35 32.36 -14.05
N SER A 232 10.30 31.53 -13.01
CA SER A 232 11.27 31.60 -11.92
C SER A 232 11.45 30.25 -11.24
N LEU A 233 12.61 30.08 -10.62
CA LEU A 233 12.93 28.99 -9.73
C LEU A 233 13.37 29.58 -8.39
N VAL A 234 12.75 29.12 -7.31
CA VAL A 234 13.09 29.48 -5.94
C VAL A 234 13.57 28.21 -5.24
N THR A 235 14.77 28.25 -4.67
CA THR A 235 15.35 27.15 -3.90
C THR A 235 15.98 27.71 -2.63
N ASP A 236 16.05 26.90 -1.57
CA ASP A 236 16.76 27.29 -0.37
C ASP A 236 18.27 27.46 -0.63
N ARG A 237 18.85 28.48 0.00
CA ARG A 237 20.25 28.84 -0.19
C ARG A 237 21.14 27.80 0.48
N HIS A 238 21.78 26.97 -0.33
CA HIS A 238 22.91 26.16 0.11
C HIS A 238 24.17 27.05 0.24
N PRO A 239 24.88 27.10 1.39
CA PRO A 239 26.08 27.92 1.58
C PRO A 239 27.32 27.54 0.72
N GLY A 240 27.15 26.82 -0.39
CA GLY A 240 28.22 26.24 -1.20
C GLY A 240 28.22 26.63 -2.68
N HIS A 241 27.35 27.55 -3.10
CA HIS A 241 27.36 28.15 -4.45
C HIS A 241 27.39 29.67 -4.37
#